data_AF-A0A6N8HVK0-F1
#
_entry.id   AF-A0A6N8HVK0-F1
#
_cell.length_a   1.000
_cell.length_b   1.000
_cell.length_c   1.000
_cell.angle_alpha   90.00
_cell.angle_beta   90.00
_cell.angle_gamma   90.00
#
_symmetry.space_group_name_H-M   'P 1'
#
loop_
_entity.id
_entity.type
_entity.pdbx_description
1 polymer ?
#
loop_
_entity_poly.entity_id
_entity_poly.type
_entity_poly.pdbx_seq_one_letter_code
_entity_poly.pdbx_strand_id
1 'polypeptide(L)'
;MTCTTNKIQINGEWRDILVIQSDVPVTFANPGCIADGNTLYFTDGAVFRSEQQDGKYYYWFVINSTSTIPGLSAQISDLQNQIDALTLSTLGVA
;
A
#
# COMPACT_ATOMS: atom_id res chain seq x y z
N MET A 1 7.55 0.44 -5.63
CA MET A 1 6.32 1.25 -5.54
C MET A 1 6.21 1.74 -4.13
N THR A 2 5.80 2.99 -3.94
CA THR A 2 5.66 3.60 -2.62
C THR A 2 4.33 4.34 -2.56
N CYS A 3 3.60 4.15 -1.46
CA CYS A 3 2.34 4.79 -1.18
C CYS A 3 2.54 5.89 -0.13
N THR A 4 1.92 7.04 -0.32
CA THR A 4 1.94 8.14 0.66
C THR A 4 0.60 8.86 0.63
N THR A 5 0.10 9.28 1.78
CA THR A 5 -1.14 10.05 1.87
C THR A 5 -0.86 11.54 1.95
N ASN A 6 -1.74 12.36 1.36
CA ASN A 6 -1.71 13.81 1.47
C ASN A 6 -3.14 14.38 1.38
N LYS A 7 -3.30 15.69 1.48
CA LYS A 7 -4.58 16.38 1.28
C LYS A 7 -4.51 17.36 0.12
N ILE A 8 -5.60 17.47 -0.63
CA ILE A 8 -5.78 18.47 -1.68
C ILE A 8 -7.17 19.11 -1.59
N GLN A 9 -7.31 20.36 -2.01
CA GLN A 9 -8.62 20.98 -2.14
C GLN A 9 -9.28 20.56 -3.47
N ILE A 10 -10.49 20.01 -3.38
CA ILE A 10 -11.35 19.68 -4.51
C ILE A 10 -12.68 20.38 -4.26
N ASN A 11 -13.08 21.30 -5.15
CA ASN A 11 -14.32 22.07 -5.04
C ASN A 11 -14.50 22.81 -3.69
N GLY A 12 -13.39 23.29 -3.11
CA GLY A 12 -13.38 24.01 -1.83
C GLY A 12 -13.32 23.12 -0.58
N GLU A 13 -13.33 21.80 -0.74
CA GLU A 13 -13.21 20.84 0.37
C GLU A 13 -11.84 20.16 0.39
N TRP A 14 -11.24 20.02 1.57
CA TRP A 14 -10.01 19.24 1.74
C TRP A 14 -10.33 17.74 1.69
N ARG A 15 -9.78 17.06 0.68
CA ARG A 15 -9.95 15.62 0.46
C ARG A 15 -8.63 14.90 0.64
N ASP A 16 -8.68 13.73 1.26
CA ASP A 16 -7.53 12.84 1.37
C ASP A 16 -7.22 12.21 0.01
N ILE A 17 -5.94 12.13 -0.32
CA ILE A 17 -5.44 11.49 -1.53
C ILE A 17 -4.36 10.47 -1.20
N LEU A 18 -4.32 9.41 -2.01
CA LEU A 18 -3.23 8.44 -2.06
C LEU A 18 -2.35 8.79 -3.26
N VAL A 19 -1.08 9.04 -3.01
CA VAL A 19 -0.04 9.22 -4.02
C VAL A 19 0.76 7.93 -4.12
N ILE A 20 0.77 7.33 -5.31
CA ILE A 20 1.53 6.12 -5.62
C ILE A 20 2.67 6.50 -6.54
N GLN A 21 3.92 6.31 -6.08
CA GLN A 21 5.12 6.46 -6.89
C GLN A 21 5.61 5.09 -7.39
N SER A 22 6.04 5.02 -8.65
CA SER A 22 6.68 3.86 -9.24
C SER A 22 7.83 4.26 -10.18
N ASP A 23 8.77 3.35 -10.37
CA ASP A 23 9.91 3.51 -11.29
C ASP A 23 9.57 3.05 -12.71
N VAL A 24 8.43 2.36 -12.86
CA VAL A 24 7.88 1.86 -14.11
C VAL A 24 6.38 2.22 -14.19
N PRO A 25 5.80 2.31 -15.39
CA PRO A 25 4.36 2.51 -15.55
C PRO A 25 3.56 1.42 -14.82
N VAL A 26 2.46 1.83 -14.18
CA VAL A 26 1.58 0.92 -13.42
C VAL A 26 0.21 0.87 -14.07
N THR A 27 -0.31 -0.34 -14.25
CA THR A 27 -1.72 -0.58 -14.54
C THR A 27 -2.39 -1.12 -13.29
N PHE A 28 -3.42 -0.42 -12.81
CA PHE A 28 -4.17 -0.81 -11.62
C PHE A 28 -5.31 -1.75 -12.01
N ALA A 29 -5.21 -3.02 -11.62
CA ALA A 29 -6.26 -4.00 -11.87
C ALA A 29 -7.56 -3.70 -11.09
N ASN A 30 -7.41 -3.10 -9.90
CA ASN A 30 -8.53 -2.62 -9.08
C ASN A 30 -8.19 -1.23 -8.51
N PRO A 31 -8.39 -0.16 -9.28
CA PRO A 31 -8.08 1.19 -8.81
C PRO A 31 -8.92 1.60 -7.59
N GLY A 32 -10.09 0.98 -7.38
CA GLY A 32 -11.01 1.26 -6.27
C GLY A 32 -10.55 0.74 -4.90
N CYS A 33 -9.57 -0.16 -4.87
CA CYS A 33 -9.01 -0.71 -3.64
C CYS A 33 -7.50 -0.94 -3.81
N ILE A 34 -6.70 -0.10 -3.16
CA ILE A 34 -5.23 -0.20 -3.18
C ILE A 34 -4.76 -0.71 -1.83
N ALA A 35 -3.97 -1.78 -1.83
CA ALA A 35 -3.33 -2.31 -0.63
C ALA A 35 -1.91 -1.75 -0.48
N ASP A 36 -1.56 -1.35 0.74
CA ASP A 36 -0.20 -1.00 1.15
C ASP A 36 0.08 -1.57 2.55
N GLY A 37 0.84 -2.66 2.59
CA GLY A 37 1.06 -3.42 3.83
C GLY A 37 -0.27 -3.86 4.45
N ASN A 38 -0.54 -3.38 5.67
CA ASN A 38 -1.77 -3.70 6.42
C ASN A 38 -2.91 -2.72 6.17
N THR A 39 -2.73 -1.72 5.31
CA THR A 39 -3.72 -0.69 5.03
C THR A 39 -4.36 -0.93 3.68
N LEU A 40 -5.69 -0.87 3.64
CA LEU A 40 -6.50 -0.80 2.43
C LEU A 40 -7.00 0.64 2.26
N TYR A 41 -6.72 1.21 1.10
CA TYR A 41 -7.26 2.49 0.66
C TYR A 41 -8.41 2.23 -0.30
N PHE A 42 -9.62 2.58 0.10
CA PHE A 42 -10.77 2.59 -0.79
C PHE A 42 -10.83 3.96 -1.48
N THR A 43 -10.72 3.95 -2.80
CA THR A 43 -10.67 5.18 -3.61
C THR A 43 -11.98 5.39 -4.37
N ASP A 44 -12.06 6.47 -5.14
CA ASP A 44 -13.13 6.69 -6.13
C ASP A 44 -13.07 5.77 -7.36
N GLY A 45 -12.06 4.91 -7.45
CA GLY A 45 -11.88 3.96 -8.55
C GLY A 45 -11.27 4.57 -9.81
N ALA A 46 -10.84 5.83 -9.78
CA ALA A 46 -10.24 6.49 -10.92
C ALA A 46 -8.90 7.16 -10.55
N VAL A 47 -7.99 7.22 -11.50
CA VAL A 47 -6.78 8.03 -11.35
C VAL A 47 -7.20 9.49 -11.47
N PHE A 48 -7.17 10.22 -10.35
CA PHE A 48 -7.47 11.65 -10.30
C PHE A 48 -6.44 12.48 -11.07
N ARG A 49 -5.16 12.12 -10.96
CA ARG A 49 -4.05 12.72 -11.70
C ARG A 49 -2.95 11.68 -11.93
N SER A 50 -2.27 11.77 -13.07
CA SER A 50 -1.00 11.09 -13.29
C SER A 50 0.05 12.05 -13.82
N GLU A 51 1.30 11.84 -13.43
CA GLU A 51 2.43 12.62 -13.92
C GLU A 51 3.69 11.76 -13.97
N GLN A 52 4.62 12.13 -14.85
CA GLN A 52 5.96 11.58 -14.89
C GLN A 52 6.94 12.71 -14.61
N GLN A 53 7.76 12.55 -13.57
CA GLN A 53 8.76 13.51 -13.17
C GLN A 53 10.02 12.76 -12.73
N ASP A 54 11.20 13.22 -13.19
CA ASP A 54 12.51 12.67 -12.79
C ASP A 54 12.63 11.15 -12.96
N GLY A 55 12.03 10.62 -14.04
CA GLY A 55 12.01 9.18 -14.34
C GLY A 55 11.08 8.34 -13.46
N LYS A 56 10.29 8.98 -12.58
CA LYS A 56 9.29 8.33 -11.73
C LYS A 56 7.88 8.62 -12.26
N TYR A 57 6.99 7.65 -12.05
CA TYR A 57 5.56 7.74 -12.36
C TYR A 57 4.80 7.96 -11.07
N TYR A 58 3.92 8.96 -11.06
CA TYR A 58 3.08 9.31 -9.92
C TYR A 58 1.61 9.18 -10.33
N TYR A 59 0.82 8.54 -9.47
CA TYR A 59 -0.62 8.35 -9.64
C TYR A 59 -1.35 8.79 -8.38
N TRP A 60 -2.33 9.67 -8.52
CA TRP A 60 -3.09 10.20 -7.40
C TRP A 60 -4.51 9.64 -7.44
N PHE A 61 -4.99 9.20 -6.29
CA PHE A 61 -6.35 8.70 -6.11
C PHE A 61 -7.02 9.46 -4.98
N VAL A 62 -8.29 9.80 -5.12
CA VAL A 62 -9.06 10.36 -4.00
C VAL A 62 -9.47 9.24 -3.07
N ILE A 63 -9.13 9.36 -1.79
CA ILE A 63 -9.49 8.37 -0.77
C ILE A 63 -10.91 8.65 -0.30
N ASN A 64 -11.74 7.61 -0.32
CA ASN A 64 -13.08 7.61 0.27
C ASN A 64 -13.03 7.10 1.72
N SER A 65 -12.25 6.05 1.98
CA SER A 65 -12.04 5.53 3.32
C SER A 65 -10.78 4.67 3.39
N THR A 66 -10.32 4.40 4.61
CA THR A 66 -9.20 3.50 4.89
C THR A 66 -9.64 2.40 5.84
N SER A 67 -9.13 1.18 5.64
CA SER A 67 -9.30 0.08 6.59
C SER A 67 -7.95 -0.55 6.89
N THR A 68 -7.75 -0.92 8.15
CA THR A 68 -6.59 -1.72 8.55
C THR A 68 -7.02 -3.17 8.58
N ILE A 69 -6.28 -4.06 7.92
CA ILE A 69 -6.54 -5.50 7.96
C ILE A 69 -6.09 -6.02 9.34
N PRO A 70 -7.01 -6.35 10.26
CA PRO A 70 -6.65 -6.77 11.60
C PRO A 70 -6.02 -8.17 11.56
N GLY A 71 -4.99 -8.40 12.37
CA GLY A 71 -4.42 -9.73 12.56
C GLY A 71 -3.42 -10.19 11.49
N LEU A 72 -3.23 -9.47 10.38
CA LEU A 72 -2.19 -9.81 9.40
C LEU A 72 -0.78 -9.72 10.03
N SER A 73 -0.52 -8.69 10.84
CA SER A 73 0.73 -8.56 11.59
C SER A 73 0.95 -9.71 12.59
N ALA A 74 -0.11 -10.15 13.28
CA ALA A 74 -0.04 -11.26 14.22
C ALA A 74 0.25 -12.58 13.50
N GLN A 75 -0.40 -12.83 12.36
CA GLN A 75 -0.15 -14.01 11.54
C GLN A 75 1.28 -14.04 10.98
N ILE A 76 1.80 -12.89 10.52
CA ILE A 76 3.19 -12.77 10.05
C ILE A 76 4.16 -13.05 11.20
N SER A 77 3.92 -12.49 12.39
CA SER A 77 4.74 -12.74 13.58
C SER A 77 4.75 -14.21 13.97
N ASP A 78 3.59 -14.88 13.97
CA ASP A 78 3.49 -16.30 14.29
C ASP A 78 4.23 -17.18 13.27
N LEU A 79 4.13 -16.85 11.98
CA LEU A 79 4.87 -17.56 10.94
C LEU A 79 6.39 -17.35 11.05
N GLN A 80 6.85 -16.14 11.38
CA GLN A 80 8.26 -15.85 11.63
C GLN A 80 8.79 -16.67 12.81
N ASN A 81 8.05 -16.72 13.91
CA ASN A 81 8.40 -17.54 15.08
C ASN A 81 8.52 -19.04 14.73
N GLN A 82 7.64 -19.56 13.85
CA GLN A 82 7.72 -20.95 13.38
C GLN A 82 8.97 -21.20 12.52
N ILE A 83 9.32 -20.27 11.64
CA ILE A 83 10.55 -20.35 10.81
C ILE A 83 11.80 -20.32 11.69
N ASP A 84 11.85 -19.42 12.67
CA ASP A 84 12.95 -19.31 13.61
C ASP A 84 13.12 -20.60 14.44
N ALA A 85 12.02 -21.21 14.88
CA ALA A 85 12.06 -22.50 15.57
C ALA A 85 12.58 -23.66 14.68
N LEU A 86 12.19 -23.67 13.40
CA LEU A 86 12.66 -24.68 12.44
C LEU A 86 14.14 -24.51 12.08
N THR A 87 14.60 -23.27 11.93
CA THR A 87 16.02 -22.97 11.63
C THR A 87 16.93 -23.25 12.83
N LEU A 88 16.47 -22.99 14.05
CA LEU A 88 17.23 -23.32 15.26
C LEU A 88 17.34 -24.84 15.49
N SER A 89 16.28 -25.59 15.18
CA SER A 89 16.29 -27.06 15.32
C SER A 89 17.13 -27.78 14.25
N THR A 90 17.31 -27.18 13.07
CA THR A 90 18.16 -27.72 12.00
C THR A 90 19.65 -27.40 12.18
N LEU A 91 20.00 -26.36 12.95
CA LEU A 91 21.39 -26.03 13.31
C LEU A 91 21.89 -26.74 14.59
N GLY A 92 21.00 -27.38 15.35
CA GLY A 92 21.32 -28.12 16.58
C GLY A 92 21.62 -29.61 16.39
N VAL A 93 21.73 -30.09 15.15
CA VAL A 93 22.06 -31.50 14.82
C VAL A 93 23.34 -31.53 13.98
N ALA A 94 24.48 -31.31 14.63
CA ALA A 94 25.82 -31.64 14.11
C ALA A 94 26.72 -32.03 15.29
#